data_AF-A0AAD3TR88-F1
#
_entry.id   AF-A0AAD3TR88-F1
#
_cell.length_a   1.000
_cell.length_b   1.000
_cell.length_c   1.000
_cell.angle_alpha   90.00
_cell.angle_beta   90.00
_cell.angle_gamma   90.00
#
_symmetry.space_group_name_H-M   'P 1'
#
loop_
_entity.id
_entity.type
_entity.pdbx_description
1 polymer ?
#
loop_
_entity_poly.entity_id
_entity_poly.type
_entity_poly.pdbx_seq_one_letter_code
_entity_poly.pdbx_strand_id
1 'polypeptide(L)'
;MAPVAYSSNTPPLKQAPAHMRLTPEKAALEDLMFRVRETSDRMQRALSPFAERIKVFAEAHPVVFTFTSIFVALSCIPVACALLFVLCSVLLFTVIATFLLCLGIVGMVGLAMTFLTPVLIITATLSAMAVCVLLALFLAHRLLLHIRSSCEHSPGLSGVLNGIHSWVDETLGRIGVGASEYGPHFDGRSIDHHRQTHVKPEPHGRLGEQSRKPSRERRYEYEHRSQVSLVPPTIKPEHEVHDMFSPESGTQELRSRASQINNDDDGWVSDEGPR
;
A
#
# COMPACT_ATOMS: atom_id res chain seq x y z
N MET A 1 61.51 -28.11 51.63
CA MET A 1 61.05 -27.70 50.28
C MET A 1 61.37 -28.83 49.33
N ALA A 2 60.35 -29.56 48.88
CA ALA A 2 60.51 -30.66 47.93
C ALA A 2 59.81 -30.28 46.61
N PRO A 3 60.46 -30.46 45.45
CA PRO A 3 59.88 -30.08 44.16
C PRO A 3 58.81 -31.11 43.74
N VAL A 4 57.61 -30.61 43.46
CA VAL A 4 56.49 -31.40 42.90
C VAL A 4 56.73 -31.54 41.40
N ALA A 5 56.99 -32.78 40.97
CA ALA A 5 57.17 -33.12 39.57
C ALA A 5 55.83 -33.01 38.83
N TYR A 6 55.72 -32.04 37.92
CA TYR A 6 54.63 -31.97 36.95
C TYR A 6 54.83 -33.05 35.89
N SER A 7 54.08 -34.15 36.01
CA SER A 7 53.96 -35.15 34.96
C SER A 7 53.13 -34.58 33.82
N SER A 8 53.82 -34.04 32.80
CA SER A 8 53.22 -33.60 31.55
C SER A 8 52.80 -34.81 30.71
N ASN A 9 51.69 -35.44 31.10
CA ASN A 9 50.98 -36.41 30.27
C ASN A 9 50.19 -35.65 29.19
N THR A 10 50.89 -35.20 28.14
CA THR A 10 50.25 -34.84 26.87
C THR A 10 49.91 -36.13 26.13
N PRO A 11 48.62 -36.49 25.99
CA PRO A 11 48.24 -37.65 25.19
C PRO A 11 48.60 -37.41 23.71
N PRO A 12 48.94 -38.49 22.97
CA PRO A 12 49.33 -38.38 21.57
C PRO A 12 48.17 -37.82 20.73
N LEU A 13 48.49 -36.84 19.88
CA LEU A 13 47.61 -36.35 18.83
C LEU A 13 47.17 -37.52 17.94
N LYS A 14 46.00 -38.05 18.24
CA LYS A 14 45.29 -39.02 17.41
C LYS A 14 44.83 -38.26 16.17
N GLN A 15 45.54 -38.45 15.06
CA GLN A 15 45.18 -37.91 13.75
C GLN A 15 43.69 -38.14 13.49
N ALA A 16 42.96 -37.03 13.39
CA ALA A 16 41.54 -37.04 13.10
C ALA A 16 41.33 -37.62 11.68
N PRO A 17 40.46 -38.63 11.52
CA PRO A 17 40.18 -39.21 10.22
C PRO A 17 39.56 -38.18 9.27
N ALA A 18 40.16 -38.01 8.09
CA ALA A 18 39.82 -37.04 7.04
C ALA A 18 38.51 -37.34 6.28
N HIS A 19 37.57 -38.09 6.85
CA HIS A 19 36.34 -38.53 6.17
C HIS A 19 35.07 -38.22 6.99
N MET A 20 34.94 -36.97 7.44
CA MET A 20 33.63 -36.45 7.81
C MET A 20 33.45 -35.09 7.15
N ARG A 21 33.32 -35.11 5.81
CA ARG A 21 32.55 -34.07 5.12
C ARG A 21 31.11 -34.23 5.58
N LEU A 22 30.78 -33.70 6.75
CA LEU A 22 29.41 -33.44 7.12
C LEU A 22 28.84 -32.57 6.00
N THR A 23 27.73 -33.02 5.43
CA THR A 23 26.94 -32.16 4.54
C THR A 23 26.61 -30.87 5.30
N PRO A 24 26.63 -29.71 4.63
CA PRO A 24 26.43 -28.40 5.29
C PRO A 24 25.13 -28.34 6.10
N GLU A 25 24.13 -29.13 5.73
CA GLU A 25 22.87 -29.30 6.46
C GLU A 25 23.05 -29.95 7.84
N LYS A 26 23.91 -30.97 7.98
CA LYS A 26 24.20 -31.60 9.27
C LYS A 26 24.96 -30.67 10.20
N ALA A 27 25.90 -29.89 9.65
CA ALA A 27 26.62 -28.88 10.41
C ALA A 27 25.68 -27.78 10.94
N ALA A 28 24.67 -27.36 10.15
CA ALA A 28 23.67 -26.38 10.59
C ALA A 28 22.73 -26.93 11.68
N LEU A 29 22.34 -28.20 11.58
CA LEU A 29 21.52 -28.87 12.61
C LEU A 29 22.29 -28.99 13.94
N GLU A 30 23.57 -29.33 13.88
CA GLU A 30 24.45 -29.41 15.06
C GLU A 30 24.62 -28.04 15.74
N ASP A 31 24.78 -26.96 14.98
CA ASP A 31 24.81 -25.60 15.53
C ASP A 31 23.48 -25.22 16.20
N LEU A 32 22.35 -25.58 15.60
CA LEU A 32 21.02 -25.38 16.21
C LEU A 32 20.88 -26.16 17.52
N MET A 33 21.27 -27.43 17.53
CA MET A 33 21.25 -28.25 18.75
C MET A 33 22.17 -27.68 19.83
N PHE A 34 23.35 -27.18 19.46
CA PHE A 34 24.26 -26.53 20.38
C PHE A 34 23.63 -25.27 21.00
N ARG A 35 22.98 -24.43 20.20
CA ARG A 35 22.29 -23.22 20.70
C ARG A 35 21.08 -23.53 21.59
N VAL A 36 20.27 -24.52 21.22
CA VAL A 36 19.12 -24.97 22.04
C VAL A 36 19.61 -25.54 23.37
N ARG A 37 20.74 -26.26 23.37
CA ARG A 37 21.35 -26.76 24.59
C ARG A 37 21.89 -25.62 25.45
N GLU A 38 22.55 -24.64 24.84
CA GLU A 38 23.06 -23.47 25.56
C GLU A 38 21.92 -22.65 26.20
N THR A 39 20.80 -22.44 25.50
CA THR A 39 19.63 -21.75 26.07
C THR A 39 18.95 -22.57 27.17
N SER A 40 18.87 -23.89 27.00
CA SER A 40 18.36 -24.80 28.04
C SER A 40 19.23 -24.75 29.30
N ASP A 41 20.55 -24.82 29.16
CA ASP A 41 21.49 -24.77 30.28
C ASP A 41 21.42 -23.41 31.01
N ARG A 42 21.25 -22.31 30.26
CA ARG A 42 21.04 -20.97 30.85
C ARG A 42 19.73 -20.90 31.63
N MET A 43 18.63 -21.44 31.09
CA MET A 43 17.36 -21.51 31.81
C MET A 43 17.46 -22.37 33.06
N GLN A 44 18.11 -23.54 32.98
CA GLN A 44 18.30 -24.40 34.15
C GLN A 44 19.12 -23.72 35.24
N ARG A 45 20.20 -23.00 34.89
CA ARG A 45 20.95 -22.19 35.87
C ARG A 45 20.14 -21.05 36.45
N ALA A 46 19.27 -20.41 35.66
CA ALA A 46 18.39 -19.36 36.16
C ALA A 46 17.31 -19.90 37.12
N LEU A 47 16.89 -21.17 36.93
CA LEU A 47 15.86 -21.83 37.73
C LEU A 47 16.42 -22.58 38.95
N SER A 48 17.72 -22.87 39.00
CA SER A 48 18.33 -23.59 40.13
C SER A 48 18.05 -22.98 41.51
N PRO A 49 18.12 -21.65 41.75
CA PRO A 49 17.82 -21.09 43.07
C PRO A 49 16.35 -21.25 43.46
N PHE A 50 15.43 -21.30 42.49
CA PHE A 50 14.01 -21.55 42.77
C PHE A 50 13.77 -23.01 43.13
N ALA A 51 14.42 -23.94 42.43
CA ALA A 51 14.33 -25.36 42.73
C ALA A 51 14.80 -25.67 44.16
N GLU A 52 15.89 -25.04 44.60
CA GLU A 52 16.39 -25.18 45.98
C GLU A 52 15.39 -24.66 47.01
N ARG A 53 14.77 -23.50 46.77
CA ARG A 53 13.73 -22.95 47.67
C ARG A 53 12.49 -23.83 47.74
N ILE A 54 12.05 -24.37 46.60
CA ILE A 54 10.90 -25.28 46.54
C ILE A 54 11.21 -26.57 47.32
N LYS A 55 12.44 -27.09 47.19
CA LYS A 55 12.87 -28.28 47.93
C LYS A 55 12.82 -28.07 49.43
N VAL A 56 13.41 -26.98 49.93
CA VAL A 56 13.41 -26.65 51.37
C VAL A 56 11.97 -26.46 51.87
N PHE A 57 11.10 -25.81 51.10
CA PHE A 57 9.68 -25.65 51.45
C PHE A 57 8.92 -26.98 51.48
N ALA A 58 9.19 -27.87 50.54
CA ALA A 58 8.58 -29.20 50.48
C ALA A 58 9.00 -30.08 51.67
N GLU A 59 10.26 -29.98 52.11
CA GLU A 59 10.76 -30.67 53.30
C GLU A 59 10.14 -30.12 54.60
N ALA A 60 9.91 -28.81 54.69
CA ALA A 60 9.30 -28.18 55.86
C ALA A 60 7.79 -28.45 55.99
N HIS A 61 7.04 -28.46 54.87
CA HIS A 61 5.57 -28.56 54.87
C HIS A 61 5.04 -29.49 53.75
N PRO A 62 5.20 -30.83 53.87
CA PRO A 62 4.90 -31.76 52.78
C PRO A 62 3.42 -31.81 52.37
N VAL A 63 2.49 -31.60 53.32
CA VAL A 63 1.04 -31.61 53.05
C VAL A 63 0.59 -30.36 52.27
N VAL A 64 1.06 -29.17 52.68
CA VAL A 64 0.74 -27.91 51.98
C VAL A 64 1.36 -27.90 50.59
N PHE A 65 2.57 -28.43 50.45
CA PHE A 65 3.25 -28.55 49.17
C PHE A 65 2.46 -29.43 48.18
N THR A 66 2.07 -30.64 48.57
CA THR A 66 1.32 -31.56 47.71
C THR A 66 -0.06 -31.01 47.34
N PHE A 67 -0.78 -30.41 48.29
CA PHE A 67 -2.05 -29.73 48.02
C PHE A 67 -1.89 -28.60 47.00
N THR A 68 -0.91 -27.71 47.20
CA THR A 68 -0.67 -26.57 46.30
C THR A 68 -0.23 -27.05 44.91
N SER A 69 0.61 -28.10 44.84
CA SER A 69 1.04 -28.66 43.56
C SER A 69 -0.14 -29.23 42.77
N ILE A 70 -1.04 -29.99 43.40
CA ILE A 70 -2.23 -30.53 42.75
C ILE A 70 -3.18 -29.40 42.36
N PHE A 71 -3.38 -28.42 43.23
CA PHE A 71 -4.20 -27.24 42.95
C PHE A 71 -3.68 -26.46 41.74
N VAL A 72 -2.37 -26.19 41.68
CA VAL A 72 -1.73 -25.51 40.53
C VAL A 72 -1.86 -26.35 39.26
N ALA A 73 -1.57 -27.66 39.33
CA ALA A 73 -1.70 -28.55 38.18
C ALA A 73 -3.13 -28.60 37.63
N LEU A 74 -4.13 -28.73 38.51
CA LEU A 74 -5.55 -28.73 38.12
C LEU A 74 -6.04 -27.36 37.66
N SER A 75 -5.53 -26.27 38.21
CA SER A 75 -5.85 -24.90 37.76
C SER A 75 -5.25 -24.56 36.39
N CYS A 76 -4.17 -25.23 35.99
CA CYS A 76 -3.56 -25.04 34.68
C CYS A 76 -4.49 -25.48 33.53
N ILE A 77 -5.32 -26.51 33.76
CA ILE A 77 -6.26 -27.03 32.75
C ILE A 77 -7.27 -25.95 32.30
N PRO A 78 -8.08 -25.33 33.19
CA PRO A 78 -9.01 -24.29 32.78
C PRO A 78 -8.30 -23.04 32.23
N VAL A 79 -7.13 -22.68 32.75
CA VAL A 79 -6.34 -21.54 32.23
C VAL A 79 -5.87 -21.82 30.79
N ALA A 80 -5.31 -23.00 30.53
CA ALA A 80 -4.87 -23.40 29.19
C ALA A 80 -6.05 -23.50 28.21
N CYS A 81 -7.18 -24.07 28.65
CA CYS A 81 -8.41 -24.10 27.85
C CYS A 81 -8.92 -22.70 27.52
N ALA A 82 -8.92 -21.77 28.48
CA ALA A 82 -9.32 -20.39 28.25
C ALA A 82 -8.38 -19.67 27.29
N LEU A 83 -7.06 -19.82 27.45
CA LEU A 83 -6.07 -19.24 26.53
C LEU A 83 -6.22 -19.79 25.11
N LEU A 84 -6.39 -21.11 24.97
CA LEU A 84 -6.60 -21.74 23.68
C LEU A 84 -7.92 -21.28 23.04
N PHE A 85 -8.99 -21.18 23.84
CA PHE A 85 -10.28 -20.68 23.36
C PHE A 85 -10.16 -19.24 22.84
N VAL A 86 -9.55 -18.34 23.61
CA VAL A 86 -9.32 -16.94 23.19
C VAL A 86 -8.48 -16.89 21.93
N LEU A 87 -7.39 -17.66 21.85
CA LEU A 87 -6.54 -17.72 20.66
C LEU A 87 -7.34 -18.20 19.43
N CYS A 88 -8.09 -19.30 19.57
CA CYS A 88 -8.95 -19.83 18.51
C CYS A 88 -10.03 -18.84 18.09
N SER A 89 -10.69 -18.17 19.04
CA SER A 89 -11.69 -17.14 18.74
C SER A 89 -11.09 -15.98 17.97
N VAL A 90 -9.95 -15.44 18.40
CA VAL A 90 -9.26 -14.34 17.71
C VAL A 90 -8.88 -14.74 16.29
N LEU A 91 -8.33 -15.94 16.10
CA LEU A 91 -8.00 -16.46 14.77
C LEU A 91 -9.24 -16.59 13.89
N LEU A 92 -10.31 -17.17 14.42
CA LEU A 92 -11.58 -17.34 13.69
C LEU A 92 -12.15 -15.98 13.27
N PHE A 93 -12.24 -15.01 14.19
CA PHE A 93 -12.72 -13.67 13.87
C PHE A 93 -11.84 -12.97 12.83
N THR A 94 -10.52 -13.13 12.91
CA THR A 94 -9.57 -12.55 11.94
C THR A 94 -9.78 -13.14 10.54
N VAL A 95 -9.96 -14.46 10.43
CA VAL A 95 -10.23 -15.14 9.16
C VAL A 95 -11.56 -14.69 8.57
N ILE A 96 -12.62 -14.62 9.36
CA ILE A 96 -13.94 -14.16 8.90
C ILE A 96 -13.88 -12.70 8.44
N ALA A 97 -13.26 -11.81 9.24
CA ALA A 97 -13.14 -10.40 8.89
C ALA A 97 -12.37 -10.21 7.58
N THR A 98 -11.27 -10.94 7.41
CA THR A 98 -10.46 -10.90 6.17
C THR A 98 -11.25 -11.43 4.97
N PHE A 99 -12.00 -12.52 5.15
CA PHE A 99 -12.83 -13.08 4.09
C PHE A 99 -13.94 -12.11 3.66
N LEU A 100 -14.66 -11.51 4.62
CA LEU A 100 -15.71 -10.52 4.34
C LEU A 100 -15.15 -9.26 3.69
N LEU A 101 -13.96 -8.81 4.10
CA LEU A 101 -13.27 -7.69 3.47
C LEU A 101 -12.92 -8.00 2.01
N CYS A 102 -12.35 -9.18 1.73
CA CYS A 102 -12.07 -9.60 0.36
C CYS A 102 -13.34 -9.69 -0.49
N LEU A 103 -14.41 -10.29 0.06
CA LEU A 103 -15.71 -10.39 -0.62
C LEU A 103 -16.30 -9.00 -0.90
N GLY A 104 -16.16 -8.07 0.05
CA GLY A 104 -16.59 -6.68 -0.11
C GLY A 104 -15.85 -5.95 -1.24
N ILE A 105 -14.52 -6.10 -1.32
CA ILE A 105 -13.72 -5.51 -2.41
C ILE A 105 -14.15 -6.09 -3.76
N VAL A 106 -14.27 -7.41 -3.87
CA VAL A 106 -14.70 -8.07 -5.11
C VAL A 106 -16.12 -7.63 -5.50
N GLY A 107 -17.03 -7.55 -4.52
CA GLY A 107 -18.39 -7.07 -4.74
C GLY A 107 -18.44 -5.62 -5.23
N MET A 108 -17.67 -4.72 -4.60
CA MET A 108 -17.58 -3.32 -5.00
C MET A 108 -16.99 -3.15 -6.41
N VAL A 109 -15.92 -3.88 -6.73
CA VAL A 109 -15.32 -3.86 -8.08
C VAL A 109 -16.30 -4.42 -9.11
N GLY A 110 -16.97 -5.55 -8.81
CA GLY A 110 -17.97 -6.15 -9.69
C GLY A 110 -19.16 -5.21 -9.95
N LEU A 111 -19.66 -4.56 -8.90
CA LEU A 111 -20.75 -3.59 -9.01
C LEU A 111 -20.30 -2.38 -9.83
N ALA A 112 -19.12 -1.82 -9.53
CA ALA A 112 -18.55 -0.71 -10.30
C ALA A 112 -18.42 -1.05 -11.78
N MET A 113 -17.88 -2.23 -12.13
CA MET A 113 -17.78 -2.65 -13.53
C MET A 113 -19.15 -2.82 -14.18
N THR A 114 -20.14 -3.35 -13.47
CA THR A 114 -21.49 -3.59 -13.99
C THR A 114 -22.23 -2.29 -14.30
N PHE A 115 -22.06 -1.23 -13.49
CA PHE A 115 -22.71 0.06 -13.72
C PHE A 115 -21.88 1.04 -14.56
N LEU A 116 -20.56 1.06 -14.40
CA LEU A 116 -19.69 1.98 -15.11
C LEU A 116 -19.59 1.63 -16.60
N THR A 117 -19.52 0.34 -16.93
CA THR A 117 -19.42 -0.12 -18.33
C THR A 117 -20.58 0.36 -19.21
N PRO A 118 -21.87 0.15 -18.86
CA PRO A 118 -22.97 0.63 -19.69
C PRO A 118 -23.00 2.16 -19.77
N VAL A 119 -22.67 2.86 -18.68
CA VAL A 119 -22.57 4.34 -18.70
C VAL A 119 -21.48 4.81 -19.66
N LEU A 120 -20.31 4.16 -19.66
CA LEU A 120 -19.23 4.46 -20.60
C LEU A 120 -19.63 4.16 -22.05
N ILE A 121 -20.36 3.06 -22.31
CA ILE A 121 -20.87 2.74 -23.64
C ILE A 121 -21.89 3.79 -24.10
N ILE A 122 -22.83 4.18 -23.23
CA ILE A 122 -23.84 5.20 -23.55
C ILE A 122 -23.18 6.55 -23.81
N THR A 123 -22.25 6.98 -22.97
CA THR A 123 -21.53 8.26 -23.17
C THR A 123 -20.65 8.23 -24.41
N ALA A 124 -19.99 7.11 -24.71
CA ALA A 124 -19.22 6.95 -25.95
C ALA A 124 -20.12 6.99 -27.19
N THR A 125 -21.29 6.35 -27.17
CA THR A 125 -22.23 6.38 -28.30
C THR A 125 -22.85 7.76 -28.49
N LEU A 126 -23.23 8.46 -27.40
CA LEU A 126 -23.69 9.84 -27.47
C LEU A 126 -22.62 10.78 -28.03
N SER A 127 -21.37 10.63 -27.58
CA SER A 127 -20.22 11.40 -28.09
C SER A 127 -20.00 11.13 -29.59
N ALA A 128 -20.02 9.86 -30.00
CA ALA A 128 -19.89 9.48 -31.41
C ALA A 128 -21.03 10.06 -32.26
N MET A 129 -22.27 9.99 -31.79
CA MET A 129 -23.42 10.59 -32.49
C MET A 129 -23.27 12.12 -32.60
N ALA A 130 -22.85 12.79 -31.53
CA ALA A 130 -22.61 14.23 -31.54
C ALA A 130 -21.52 14.62 -32.55
N VAL A 131 -20.40 13.88 -32.58
CA VAL A 131 -19.34 14.08 -33.57
C VAL A 131 -19.85 13.83 -34.99
N CYS A 132 -20.63 12.77 -35.23
CA CYS A 132 -21.25 12.50 -36.51
C CYS A 132 -22.19 13.64 -36.96
N VAL A 133 -23.01 14.18 -36.06
CA VAL A 133 -23.90 15.32 -36.35
C VAL A 133 -23.10 16.58 -36.67
N LEU A 134 -22.07 16.90 -35.88
CA LEU A 134 -21.21 18.05 -36.13
C LEU A 134 -20.46 17.92 -37.47
N LEU A 135 -19.97 16.72 -37.79
CA LEU A 135 -19.35 16.42 -39.08
C LEU A 135 -20.35 16.57 -40.23
N ALA A 136 -21.57 16.04 -40.09
CA ALA A 136 -22.62 16.16 -41.09
C ALA A 136 -23.02 17.62 -41.33
N LEU A 137 -23.15 18.42 -40.26
CA LEU A 137 -23.43 19.86 -40.34
C LEU A 137 -22.29 20.62 -41.01
N PHE A 138 -21.04 20.32 -40.65
CA PHE A 138 -19.87 20.93 -41.29
C PHE A 138 -19.80 20.60 -42.78
N LEU A 139 -20.02 19.33 -43.15
CA LEU A 139 -20.05 18.88 -44.54
C LEU A 139 -21.20 19.52 -45.32
N ALA A 140 -22.40 19.60 -44.74
CA ALA A 140 -23.56 20.24 -45.35
C ALA A 140 -23.34 21.74 -45.56
N HIS A 141 -22.78 22.44 -44.56
CA HIS A 141 -22.40 23.85 -44.67
C HIS A 141 -21.38 24.07 -45.80
N ARG A 142 -20.36 23.21 -45.88
CA ARG A 142 -19.32 23.29 -46.91
C ARG A 142 -19.86 22.98 -48.30
N LEU A 143 -20.77 22.02 -48.43
CA LEU A 143 -21.47 21.71 -49.67
C LEU A 143 -22.29 22.91 -50.14
N LEU A 144 -23.01 23.57 -49.23
CA LEU A 144 -23.79 24.77 -49.54
C LEU A 144 -22.92 25.92 -50.06
N LEU A 145 -21.72 26.10 -49.51
CA LEU A 145 -20.75 27.08 -50.02
C LEU A 145 -20.31 26.75 -51.46
N HIS A 146 -20.01 25.49 -51.77
CA HIS A 146 -19.62 25.06 -53.12
C HIS A 146 -20.74 25.26 -54.14
N ILE A 147 -21.97 24.88 -53.80
CA ILE A 147 -23.14 25.09 -54.67
C ILE A 147 -23.33 26.58 -54.95
N ARG A 148 -23.20 27.45 -53.93
CA ARG A 148 -23.29 28.90 -54.11
C ARG A 148 -22.21 29.45 -55.04
N SER A 149 -20.94 29.04 -54.86
CA SER A 149 -19.85 29.50 -55.73
C SER A 149 -19.97 29.00 -57.18
N SER A 150 -20.47 27.78 -57.40
CA SER A 150 -20.62 27.22 -58.75
C SER A 150 -21.82 27.79 -59.51
N CYS A 151 -22.92 28.09 -58.80
CA CYS A 151 -24.09 28.75 -59.40
C CYS A 151 -23.80 30.19 -59.86
N GLU A 152 -22.81 30.87 -59.27
CA GLU A 152 -22.37 32.20 -59.71
C GLU A 152 -21.78 32.17 -61.13
N HIS A 153 -21.11 31.07 -61.50
CA HIS A 153 -20.46 30.90 -62.80
C HIS A 153 -21.35 30.22 -63.85
N SER A 154 -22.28 29.36 -63.43
CA SER A 154 -23.19 28.63 -64.31
C SER A 154 -24.55 28.48 -63.64
N PRO A 155 -25.50 29.41 -63.89
CA PRO A 155 -26.81 29.36 -63.28
C PRO A 155 -27.61 28.16 -63.81
N GLY A 156 -28.28 27.44 -62.91
CA GLY A 156 -29.14 26.29 -63.23
C GLY A 156 -28.65 24.96 -62.64
N LEU A 157 -29.23 23.86 -63.13
CA LEU A 157 -29.01 22.51 -62.59
C LEU A 157 -27.57 22.01 -62.81
N SER A 158 -26.92 22.47 -63.88
CA SER A 158 -25.50 22.20 -64.17
C SER A 158 -24.54 22.80 -63.13
N GLY A 159 -24.82 24.01 -62.64
CA GLY A 159 -24.03 24.64 -61.56
C GLY A 159 -24.12 23.88 -60.25
N VAL A 160 -25.31 23.38 -59.89
CA VAL A 160 -25.54 22.57 -58.68
C VAL A 160 -24.79 21.24 -58.76
N LEU A 161 -24.89 20.52 -59.89
CA LEU A 161 -24.20 19.25 -60.10
C LEU A 161 -22.66 19.42 -60.08
N ASN A 162 -22.14 20.47 -60.72
CA ASN A 162 -20.71 20.78 -60.69
C ASN A 162 -20.23 21.13 -59.28
N GLY A 163 -21.04 21.86 -58.50
CA GLY A 163 -20.73 22.16 -57.09
C GLY A 163 -20.70 20.92 -56.21
N ILE A 164 -21.64 19.98 -56.40
CA ILE A 164 -21.65 18.69 -55.69
C ILE A 164 -20.41 17.87 -56.07
N HIS A 165 -20.08 17.75 -57.36
CA HIS A 165 -18.91 16.98 -57.81
C HIS A 165 -17.61 17.55 -57.23
N SER A 166 -17.42 18.87 -57.33
CA SER A 166 -16.25 19.54 -56.75
C SER A 166 -16.15 19.35 -55.24
N TRP A 167 -17.28 19.37 -54.52
CA TRP A 167 -17.31 19.11 -53.08
C TRP A 167 -16.97 17.64 -52.75
N VAL A 168 -17.48 16.67 -53.53
CA VAL A 168 -17.18 15.24 -53.36
C VAL A 168 -15.69 15.00 -53.59
N ASP A 169 -15.11 15.54 -54.67
CA ASP A 169 -13.67 15.41 -54.97
C ASP A 169 -12.81 15.99 -53.84
N GLU A 170 -13.16 17.20 -53.36
CA GLU A 170 -12.46 17.82 -52.23
C GLU A 170 -12.58 16.97 -50.94
N THR A 171 -13.78 16.47 -50.65
CA THR A 171 -14.06 15.70 -49.43
C THR A 171 -13.35 14.34 -49.47
N LEU A 172 -13.38 13.64 -50.61
CA LEU A 172 -12.64 12.39 -50.81
C LEU A 172 -11.13 12.59 -50.72
N GLY A 173 -10.63 13.70 -51.26
CA GLY A 173 -9.23 14.10 -51.11
C GLY A 173 -8.81 14.35 -49.65
N ARG A 174 -9.72 14.89 -48.83
CA ARG A 174 -9.48 15.13 -47.39
C ARG A 174 -9.60 13.88 -46.52
N ILE A 175 -10.45 12.92 -46.88
CA ILE A 175 -10.62 11.66 -46.14
C ILE A 175 -9.51 10.65 -46.48
N GLY A 176 -8.72 10.91 -47.54
CA GLY A 176 -7.62 10.03 -47.95
C GLY A 176 -8.09 8.73 -48.61
N VAL A 177 -9.35 8.70 -49.08
CA VAL A 177 -9.98 7.54 -49.73
C VAL A 177 -9.93 7.68 -51.27
N GLY A 178 -9.48 8.83 -51.79
CA GLY A 178 -9.18 9.03 -53.21
C GLY A 178 -7.76 8.57 -53.57
N ALA A 179 -7.60 8.00 -54.77
CA ALA A 179 -6.32 7.54 -55.31
C ALA A 179 -5.21 8.57 -55.07
N SER A 180 -4.25 8.22 -54.23
CA SER A 180 -3.05 9.00 -53.92
C SER A 180 -2.05 9.06 -55.10
N GLU A 181 -2.56 9.12 -56.33
CA GLU A 181 -1.74 9.13 -57.55
C GLU A 181 -1.63 10.52 -58.19
N TYR A 182 -2.21 11.55 -57.57
CA TYR A 182 -1.83 12.93 -57.86
C TYR A 182 -1.08 13.51 -56.67
N GLY A 183 0.23 13.61 -56.88
CA GLY A 183 1.18 14.23 -55.99
C GLY A 183 0.92 15.71 -55.72
N PRO A 184 1.86 16.38 -55.04
CA PRO A 184 1.70 17.75 -54.58
C PRO A 184 1.70 18.72 -55.76
N HIS A 185 0.54 18.97 -56.34
CA HIS A 185 0.21 20.25 -56.96
C HIS A 185 -0.95 20.87 -56.20
N PHE A 186 -0.74 21.02 -54.89
CA PHE A 186 -1.20 22.25 -54.23
C PHE A 186 -0.38 23.38 -54.84
N ASP A 187 -0.75 23.81 -56.04
CA ASP A 187 -0.31 25.06 -56.62
C ASP A 187 -1.00 26.15 -55.81
N GLY A 188 -0.48 26.35 -54.61
CA GLY A 188 -0.54 27.62 -53.95
C GLY A 188 0.04 28.65 -54.91
N ARG A 189 -0.83 29.25 -55.72
CA ARG A 189 -1.01 30.70 -55.56
C ARG A 189 -1.37 30.92 -54.07
N SER A 190 -0.47 30.77 -53.10
CA SER A 190 0.53 31.80 -52.81
C SER A 190 0.19 33.06 -53.57
N ILE A 191 -0.76 33.80 -53.00
CA ILE A 191 -0.80 35.24 -53.17
C ILE A 191 0.46 35.75 -52.47
N ASP A 192 1.63 35.40 -53.01
CA ASP A 192 2.88 36.08 -52.78
C ASP A 192 2.79 37.36 -53.61
N HIS A 193 2.00 38.31 -53.10
CA HIS A 193 2.35 39.69 -53.26
C HIS A 193 3.61 39.94 -52.41
N HIS A 194 4.74 39.40 -52.89
CA HIS A 194 6.06 39.93 -52.61
C HIS A 194 6.11 41.35 -53.19
N ARG A 195 5.49 42.28 -52.46
CA ARG A 195 5.79 43.69 -52.57
C ARG A 195 7.18 43.86 -51.98
N GLN A 196 8.19 43.75 -52.84
CA GLN A 196 9.53 44.27 -52.56
C GLN A 196 9.40 45.74 -52.20
N THR A 197 9.35 46.05 -50.91
CA THR A 197 9.67 47.39 -50.41
C THR A 197 11.09 47.35 -49.90
N HIS A 198 11.99 47.51 -50.86
CA HIS A 198 13.21 48.30 -50.77
C HIS A 198 13.81 48.45 -49.35
N VAL A 199 14.82 47.63 -49.08
CA VAL A 199 15.79 47.87 -48.00
C VAL A 199 16.48 49.22 -48.26
N LYS A 200 16.42 50.11 -47.28
CA LYS A 200 17.37 51.23 -47.13
C LYS A 200 18.27 50.87 -45.96
N PRO A 201 19.57 50.61 -46.17
CA PRO A 201 20.49 50.37 -45.06
C PRO A 201 20.89 51.70 -44.43
N GLU A 202 20.70 51.84 -43.13
CA GLU A 202 21.41 52.83 -42.32
C GLU A 202 22.32 52.12 -41.31
N PRO A 203 23.60 52.54 -41.18
CA PRO A 203 24.53 52.03 -40.18
C PRO A 203 24.54 52.92 -38.92
N HIS A 204 25.20 52.40 -37.87
CA HIS A 204 25.39 52.95 -36.51
C HIS A 204 24.32 52.47 -35.51
N GLY A 205 24.63 51.89 -34.36
CA GLY A 205 25.88 51.77 -33.59
C GLY A 205 25.51 51.82 -32.10
N ARG A 206 26.30 51.12 -31.26
CA ARG A 206 26.33 51.13 -29.78
C ARG A 206 25.24 50.32 -29.04
N LEU A 207 25.61 49.26 -28.33
CA LEU A 207 26.26 49.15 -27.00
C LEU A 207 25.23 49.15 -25.86
N GLY A 208 25.29 48.12 -25.01
CA GLY A 208 24.56 48.02 -23.73
C GLY A 208 23.88 46.65 -23.61
N GLU A 209 24.58 45.64 -23.10
CA GLU A 209 24.67 45.30 -21.67
C GLU A 209 23.61 44.28 -21.21
N GLN A 210 24.13 43.13 -20.77
CA GLN A 210 23.79 42.44 -19.52
C GLN A 210 22.31 42.26 -19.14
N SER A 211 21.90 41.01 -19.02
CA SER A 211 21.67 40.36 -17.72
C SER A 211 21.06 38.97 -17.96
N ARG A 212 21.83 37.88 -17.89
CA ARG A 212 22.11 37.10 -16.67
C ARG A 212 20.82 36.48 -16.07
N LYS A 213 20.59 35.18 -16.31
CA LYS A 213 20.62 34.10 -15.29
C LYS A 213 20.07 32.75 -15.79
N PRO A 214 20.41 31.63 -15.10
CA PRO A 214 20.83 30.40 -15.76
C PRO A 214 20.02 29.14 -15.38
N SER A 215 20.33 28.07 -16.11
CA SER A 215 20.45 26.66 -15.70
C SER A 215 19.83 26.23 -14.37
N ARG A 216 18.83 25.35 -14.45
CA ARG A 216 18.35 24.53 -13.33
C ARG A 216 18.67 23.06 -13.60
N GLU A 217 19.95 22.72 -13.41
CA GLU A 217 20.48 21.38 -13.26
C GLU A 217 20.70 21.13 -11.76
N ARG A 218 20.18 20.01 -11.24
CA ARG A 218 20.43 19.36 -9.92
C ARG A 218 19.39 18.22 -9.85
N ARG A 219 19.69 16.93 -10.05
CA ARG A 219 20.75 16.05 -9.49
C ARG A 219 20.94 16.27 -7.99
N TYR A 220 20.21 15.47 -7.20
CA TYR A 220 20.62 15.05 -5.87
C TYR A 220 20.38 13.56 -5.72
N GLU A 221 21.45 12.86 -5.99
CA GLU A 221 21.82 11.59 -5.40
C GLU A 221 22.49 11.96 -4.06
N TYR A 222 21.95 11.52 -2.93
CA TYR A 222 22.67 11.51 -1.66
C TYR A 222 22.23 10.32 -0.81
N GLU A 223 22.98 9.25 -1.01
CA GLU A 223 23.49 8.32 -0.01
C GLU A 223 23.43 8.86 1.44
N HIS A 224 22.69 8.19 2.33
CA HIS A 224 22.96 8.26 3.76
C HIS A 224 23.01 6.85 4.34
N ARG A 225 24.18 6.24 4.16
CA ARG A 225 24.70 5.12 4.91
C ARG A 225 25.50 5.70 6.08
N SER A 226 24.97 5.58 7.30
CA SER A 226 25.67 5.66 8.60
C SER A 226 24.60 5.76 9.69
N GLN A 227 24.66 5.14 10.86
CA GLN A 227 25.59 4.23 11.50
C GLN A 227 24.80 3.67 12.68
N VAL A 228 24.91 2.36 12.88
CA VAL A 228 24.47 1.68 14.10
C VAL A 228 25.38 2.16 15.23
N SER A 229 24.86 3.03 16.10
CA SER A 229 25.53 3.39 17.35
C SER A 229 24.95 2.52 18.46
N LEU A 230 25.75 1.55 18.91
CA LEU A 230 25.55 0.86 20.19
C LEU A 230 25.76 1.89 21.31
N VAL A 231 24.69 2.25 22.01
CA VAL A 231 24.76 2.90 23.31
C VAL A 231 24.19 1.92 24.35
N PRO A 232 24.95 1.52 25.38
CA PRO A 232 24.44 0.67 26.45
C PRO A 232 23.54 1.49 27.38
N PRO A 233 22.38 0.97 27.82
CA PRO A 233 21.57 1.66 28.81
C PRO A 233 22.29 1.69 30.17
N THR A 234 22.56 2.89 30.62
CA THR A 234 23.08 3.19 31.96
C THR A 234 21.98 2.89 32.99
N ILE A 235 22.28 1.95 33.87
CA ILE A 235 21.50 1.60 35.06
C ILE A 235 21.56 2.79 36.02
N LYS A 236 20.43 3.45 36.25
CA LYS A 236 20.24 4.33 37.43
C LYS A 236 19.68 3.47 38.57
N PRO A 237 20.36 3.37 39.72
CA PRO A 237 19.76 2.84 40.94
C PRO A 237 19.07 4.00 41.67
N GLU A 238 17.74 4.02 41.69
CA GLU A 238 17.00 4.79 42.70
C GLU A 238 16.41 3.81 43.70
N HIS A 239 17.06 3.83 44.86
CA HIS A 239 16.70 3.21 46.09
C HIS A 239 15.88 4.25 46.86
N GLU A 240 14.56 4.10 46.91
CA GLU A 240 13.76 4.81 47.89
C GLU A 240 12.85 3.80 48.59
N VAL A 241 13.32 3.43 49.77
CA VAL A 241 12.59 2.68 50.79
C VAL A 241 11.58 3.64 51.38
N HIS A 242 10.30 3.43 51.11
CA HIS A 242 9.27 3.90 52.02
C HIS A 242 8.39 2.73 52.45
N ASP A 243 8.74 2.24 53.64
CA ASP A 243 7.82 1.57 54.54
C ASP A 243 6.56 2.40 54.71
N MET A 244 5.40 1.80 54.48
CA MET A 244 4.24 2.04 55.31
C MET A 244 3.23 0.91 55.13
N PHE A 245 3.32 -0.04 56.05
CA PHE A 245 2.19 -0.81 56.52
C PHE A 245 1.00 0.13 56.82
N SER A 246 -0.15 -0.15 56.24
CA SER A 246 -1.44 0.14 56.87
C SER A 246 -2.48 -0.89 56.43
N PRO A 247 -3.00 -1.74 57.34
CA PRO A 247 -4.11 -2.64 57.08
C PRO A 247 -5.42 -2.03 57.63
N GLU A 248 -6.33 -1.64 56.75
CA GLU A 248 -7.77 -1.43 57.06
C GLU A 248 -8.56 -2.10 55.93
N SER A 249 -9.21 -3.24 56.15
CA SER A 249 -10.58 -3.38 56.69
C SER A 249 -11.58 -2.40 56.08
N GLY A 250 -12.44 -2.87 55.18
CA GLY A 250 -13.52 -2.04 54.64
C GLY A 250 -14.35 -2.69 53.55
N THR A 251 -15.25 -3.58 53.93
CA THR A 251 -16.44 -3.97 53.16
C THR A 251 -17.32 -2.74 52.86
N GLN A 252 -17.60 -2.42 51.59
CA GLN A 252 -18.86 -1.82 51.10
C GLN A 252 -18.72 -1.34 49.64
N GLU A 253 -19.40 -2.00 48.70
CA GLU A 253 -20.26 -1.37 47.67
C GLU A 253 -20.66 -2.41 46.60
N LEU A 254 -21.50 -3.34 47.03
CA LEU A 254 -22.49 -3.98 46.16
C LEU A 254 -23.85 -3.32 46.46
N ARG A 255 -24.08 -2.04 46.11
CA ARG A 255 -25.45 -1.46 46.19
C ARG A 255 -25.66 -0.10 45.52
N SER A 256 -25.41 0.05 44.21
CA SER A 256 -25.69 1.37 43.59
C SER A 256 -25.69 1.33 42.06
N ARG A 257 -26.34 0.33 41.43
CA ARG A 257 -26.71 0.45 40.01
C ARG A 257 -27.95 -0.35 39.57
N ALA A 258 -28.89 -0.51 40.50
CA ALA A 258 -30.23 -1.04 40.24
C ALA A 258 -31.29 -0.03 40.72
N SER A 259 -31.32 1.15 40.11
CA SER A 259 -32.43 2.11 40.23
C SER A 259 -32.26 3.24 39.20
N GLN A 260 -32.45 2.93 37.92
CA GLN A 260 -32.85 3.94 36.94
C GLN A 260 -33.77 3.26 35.93
N ILE A 261 -34.93 2.88 36.47
CA ILE A 261 -36.16 2.56 35.75
C ILE A 261 -37.06 3.79 35.93
N ASN A 262 -37.76 4.15 34.86
CA ASN A 262 -38.82 5.16 34.75
C ASN A 262 -38.37 6.61 34.74
N ASN A 263 -38.33 7.18 33.53
CA ASN A 263 -39.23 8.28 33.19
C ASN A 263 -39.33 8.42 31.66
N ASP A 264 -40.54 8.78 31.24
CA ASP A 264 -40.92 9.34 29.94
C ASP A 264 -41.44 8.34 28.88
N ASP A 265 -42.53 7.67 29.26
CA ASP A 265 -43.76 7.70 28.46
C ASP A 265 -44.11 9.17 28.14
N ASP A 266 -44.31 9.50 26.86
CA ASP A 266 -45.42 10.34 26.39
C ASP A 266 -45.26 10.63 24.88
N GLY A 267 -46.09 9.95 24.07
CA GLY A 267 -47.00 10.69 23.20
C GLY A 267 -46.74 10.78 21.69
N TRP A 268 -47.69 10.21 20.94
CA TRP A 268 -48.32 10.74 19.71
C TRP A 268 -47.44 10.70 18.43
N VAL A 269 -47.87 10.25 17.23
CA VAL A 269 -49.17 10.16 16.56
C VAL A 269 -49.07 9.09 15.47
N SER A 270 -50.07 8.21 15.37
CA SER A 270 -50.36 7.44 14.15
C SER A 270 -51.04 8.37 13.13
N ASP A 271 -50.53 8.43 11.90
CA ASP A 271 -51.30 8.97 10.77
C ASP A 271 -51.48 7.87 9.73
N GLU A 272 -52.64 7.21 9.79
CA GLU A 272 -53.22 6.44 8.70
C GLU A 272 -53.88 7.43 7.73
N GLY A 273 -53.49 7.41 6.46
CA GLY A 273 -54.22 8.07 5.40
C GLY A 273 -54.40 7.16 4.19
N PRO A 274 -55.61 6.67 3.89
CA PRO A 274 -55.94 6.06 2.61
C PRO A 274 -56.60 7.09 1.69
N ARG A 275 -56.06 7.28 0.48
CA ARG A 275 -56.82 7.62 -0.75
C ARG A 275 -56.08 7.12 -1.98
#